data_AF-A0A7L2HT86-F1
#
_entry.id   AF-A0A7L2HT86-F1
#
_cell.length_a   1.000
_cell.length_b   1.000
_cell.length_c   1.000
_cell.angle_alpha   90.00
_cell.angle_beta   90.00
_cell.angle_gamma   90.00
#
_symmetry.space_group_name_H-M   'P 1'
#
loop_
_entity.id
_entity.type
_entity.pdbx_description
1 polymer ?
#
loop_
_entity_poly.entity_id
_entity_poly.type
_entity_poly.pdbx_seq_one_letter_code
_entity_poly.pdbx_strand_id
1 'polypeptide(L)'
;MNHLQALLNDSLIRTKHVENAAIIDIKERKVCASTFGFNVQPENALNLIYAFCENLLQVRRGGLYFKEKYYKCVRADEHSIYLQN
;
A
#
# COMPACT_ATOMS: atom_id res chain seq x y z
N MET A 1 -13.85 -15.35 11.18
CA MET A 1 -12.54 -14.98 10.59
C MET A 1 -12.77 -13.96 9.49
N ASN A 2 -12.00 -12.87 9.46
CA ASN A 2 -12.12 -11.86 8.41
C ASN A 2 -11.62 -12.45 7.09
N HIS A 3 -12.48 -12.55 6.08
CA HIS A 3 -12.14 -13.16 4.78
C HIS A 3 -10.96 -12.43 4.10
N LEU A 4 -10.83 -11.12 4.30
CA LEU A 4 -9.73 -10.32 3.77
C LEU A 4 -8.39 -10.71 4.40
N GLN A 5 -8.41 -11.06 5.69
CA GLN A 5 -7.21 -11.53 6.39
C GLN A 5 -6.73 -12.87 5.83
N ALA A 6 -7.67 -13.80 5.61
CA ALA A 6 -7.37 -15.09 4.99
C ALA A 6 -6.80 -14.90 3.56
N LEU A 7 -7.43 -14.02 2.76
CA LEU A 7 -6.98 -13.70 1.41
C LEU A 7 -5.52 -13.23 1.38
N LEU A 8 -5.13 -12.31 2.27
CA LEU A 8 -3.75 -11.82 2.38
C LEU A 8 -2.77 -12.94 2.73
N ASN A 9 -3.10 -13.73 3.75
CA ASN A 9 -2.22 -14.81 4.21
C ASN A 9 -2.05 -15.89 3.15
N ASP A 10 -3.15 -16.30 2.51
CA ASP A 10 -3.18 -17.39 1.57
C ASP A 10 -2.59 -17.00 0.20
N SER A 11 -2.86 -15.78 -0.27
CA SER A 11 -2.50 -15.38 -1.63
C SER A 11 -1.16 -14.66 -1.70
N LEU A 12 -0.76 -13.95 -0.64
CA LEU A 12 0.46 -13.14 -0.64
C LEU A 12 1.52 -13.73 0.29
N ILE A 13 1.24 -13.86 1.58
CA ILE A 13 2.26 -14.29 2.55
C ILE A 13 2.73 -15.72 2.29
N ARG A 14 1.82 -16.64 1.97
CA ARG A 14 2.15 -18.04 1.69
C ARG A 14 3.11 -18.23 0.51
N THR A 15 3.22 -17.24 -0.39
CA THR A 15 4.17 -17.29 -1.53
C THR A 15 5.63 -17.17 -1.08
N LYS A 16 5.90 -16.69 0.13
CA LYS A 16 7.25 -16.39 0.65
C LYS A 16 8.02 -15.30 -0.12
N HIS A 17 7.37 -14.63 -1.06
CA HIS A 17 7.93 -13.48 -1.79
C HIS A 17 7.39 -12.13 -1.27
N VAL A 18 6.31 -12.14 -0.50
CA VAL A 18 5.70 -10.96 0.11
C VAL A 18 5.82 -11.10 1.63
N GLU A 19 6.52 -10.17 2.26
CA GLU A 19 6.70 -10.14 3.71
C GLU A 19 5.47 -9.56 4.43
N ASN A 20 4.93 -8.46 3.89
CA ASN A 20 3.87 -7.69 4.51
C ASN A 20 2.83 -7.26 3.47
N ALA A 21 1.55 -7.23 3.85
CA ALA A 21 0.47 -6.80 2.97
C ALA A 21 -0.70 -6.19 3.74
N ALA A 22 -1.41 -5.26 3.09
CA ALA A 22 -2.63 -4.65 3.62
C ALA A 22 -3.65 -4.40 2.50
N ILE A 23 -4.93 -4.37 2.88
CA ILE A 23 -6.03 -3.98 2.00
C ILE A 23 -6.60 -2.68 2.53
N ILE A 24 -6.66 -1.68 1.66
CA ILE A 24 -7.22 -0.35 1.95
C ILE A 24 -8.48 -0.18 1.12
N ASP A 25 -9.57 0.20 1.75
CA ASP A 25 -10.77 0.62 1.05
C ASP A 25 -10.66 2.11 0.70
N ILE A 26 -10.72 2.40 -0.60
CA ILE A 26 -10.54 3.75 -1.14
C ILE A 26 -11.73 4.65 -0.80
N LYS A 27 -12.96 4.11 -0.79
CA LYS A 27 -14.18 4.87 -0.51
C LYS A 27 -14.28 5.20 0.98
N GLU A 28 -14.02 4.19 1.81
CA GLU A 28 -14.07 4.30 3.26
C GLU A 28 -12.80 4.91 3.86
N ARG A 29 -11.75 5.08 3.05
CA ARG A 29 -10.45 5.65 3.43
C ARG A 29 -9.81 4.97 4.65
N LYS A 30 -9.93 3.65 4.75
CA LYS A 30 -9.51 2.86 5.92
C LYS A 30 -8.81 1.56 5.54
N VAL A 31 -7.98 1.05 6.44
CA VAL A 31 -7.36 -0.27 6.33
C VAL A 31 -8.38 -1.33 6.74
N CYS A 32 -8.74 -2.24 5.85
CA CYS A 32 -9.73 -3.30 6.07
C CYS A 32 -9.12 -4.61 6.57
N ALA A 33 -7.85 -4.87 6.20
CA ALA A 33 -7.06 -5.99 6.68
C ALA A 33 -5.57 -5.68 6.55
N SER A 34 -4.75 -6.26 7.41
CA SER A 34 -3.29 -6.17 7.35
C SER A 34 -2.67 -7.43 7.94
N THR A 35 -1.52 -7.84 7.43
CA THR A 35 -0.78 -8.99 7.95
C THR A 35 -0.29 -8.72 9.37
N PHE A 36 -0.09 -9.78 10.16
CA PHE A 36 0.29 -9.65 11.56
C PHE A 36 1.58 -8.82 11.71
N GLY A 37 1.57 -7.83 12.61
CA GLY A 37 2.69 -6.91 12.82
C GLY A 37 2.81 -5.77 11.80
N PHE A 38 2.07 -5.81 10.68
CA PHE A 38 2.09 -4.77 9.67
C PHE A 38 1.07 -3.67 9.95
N ASN A 39 1.41 -2.77 10.87
CA ASN A 39 0.54 -1.62 11.16
C ASN A 39 0.70 -0.51 10.10
N VAL A 40 -0.37 -0.27 9.33
CA VAL A 40 -0.50 0.86 8.40
C VAL A 40 -1.35 1.92 9.07
N GLN A 41 -0.72 3.01 9.52
CA GLN A 41 -1.45 4.11 10.15
C GLN A 41 -2.44 4.75 9.17
N PRO A 42 -3.58 5.29 9.65
CA PRO A 42 -4.58 5.93 8.80
C PRO A 42 -4.02 7.03 7.90
N GLU A 43 -3.08 7.83 8.40
CA GLU A 43 -2.39 8.88 7.63
C GLU A 43 -1.60 8.32 6.45
N ASN A 44 -0.88 7.21 6.67
CA ASN A 44 -0.16 6.52 5.60
C ASN A 44 -1.13 5.93 4.56
N ALA A 45 -2.27 5.38 5.00
CA ALA A 45 -3.30 4.88 4.09
C ALA A 45 -3.92 6.00 3.25
N LEU A 46 -4.21 7.15 3.85
CA LEU A 46 -4.67 8.35 3.15
C LEU A 46 -3.66 8.83 2.12
N ASN A 47 -2.39 8.95 2.51
CA ASN A 47 -1.31 9.35 1.60
C ASN A 47 -1.20 8.41 0.38
N LEU A 48 -1.34 7.10 0.59
CA LEU A 48 -1.39 6.11 -0.49
C LEU A 48 -2.61 6.32 -1.39
N ILE A 49 -3.79 6.62 -0.85
CA ILE A 49 -4.99 6.91 -1.66
C ILE A 49 -4.76 8.18 -2.49
N TYR A 50 -4.25 9.26 -1.89
CA TYR A 50 -3.96 10.53 -2.59
C TYR A 50 -2.91 10.37 -3.70
N ALA A 51 -1.96 9.44 -3.52
CA ALA A 51 -0.96 9.11 -4.53
C ALA A 51 -1.59 8.64 -5.86
N PHE A 52 -2.68 7.87 -5.78
CA PHE A 52 -3.42 7.42 -6.96
C PHE A 52 -4.36 8.50 -7.51
N CYS A 53 -5.06 9.23 -6.66
CA CYS A 53 -6.12 10.13 -7.09
C CYS A 53 -5.64 11.50 -7.60
N GLU A 54 -4.61 12.09 -6.97
CA GLU A 54 -4.28 13.52 -7.17
C GLU A 54 -2.81 13.75 -7.51
N ASN A 55 -1.91 12.84 -7.11
CA ASN A 55 -0.47 13.11 -7.10
C ASN A 55 0.35 12.21 -8.03
N LEU A 56 -0.27 11.48 -8.96
CA LEU A 56 0.41 10.47 -9.78
C LEU A 56 1.66 11.00 -10.50
N LEU A 57 1.58 12.21 -11.08
CA LEU A 57 2.70 12.84 -11.78
C LEU A 57 3.83 13.26 -10.83
N GLN A 58 3.49 13.68 -9.60
CA GLN A 58 4.47 14.01 -8.57
C GLN A 58 5.17 12.75 -8.07
N VAL A 59 4.41 11.69 -7.79
CA VAL A 59 4.95 10.38 -7.38
C VAL A 59 5.90 9.84 -8.45
N ARG A 60 5.53 9.96 -9.73
CA ARG A 60 6.39 9.53 -10.85
C ARG A 60 7.73 10.27 -10.89
N ARG A 61 7.75 11.57 -10.58
CA ARG A 61 8.98 12.40 -10.59
C ARG A 61 9.81 12.23 -9.32
N GLY A 62 9.16 12.04 -8.18
CA GLY A 62 9.76 12.28 -6.87
C GLY A 62 9.53 11.20 -5.83
N GLY A 63 8.93 10.05 -6.15
CA GLY A 63 8.72 8.98 -5.16
C GLY A 63 7.62 9.28 -4.14
N LEU A 64 7.62 8.52 -3.05
CA LEU A 64 6.63 8.62 -1.99
C LEU A 64 7.22 8.21 -0.63
N TYR A 65 6.76 8.86 0.43
CA TYR A 65 7.07 8.48 1.80
C TYR A 65 6.04 7.49 2.32
N PHE A 66 6.52 6.40 2.91
CA PHE A 66 5.67 5.42 3.59
C PHE A 66 6.34 4.99 4.89
N LYS A 67 5.64 5.13 6.02
CA LYS A 67 6.17 4.85 7.36
C LYS A 67 7.53 5.54 7.60
N GLU A 68 7.56 6.86 7.40
CA GLU A 68 8.73 7.74 7.61
C GLU A 68 9.94 7.45 6.71
N LYS A 69 9.79 6.53 5.75
CA LYS A 69 10.86 6.15 4.82
C LYS A 69 10.51 6.60 3.41
N TYR A 70 11.49 7.22 2.75
CA TYR A 70 11.38 7.60 1.35
C TYR A 70 11.59 6.40 0.43
N TYR A 71 10.76 6.28 -0.60
CA TYR A 71 10.94 5.30 -1.66
C TYR A 71 10.92 5.99 -3.02
N LYS A 72 11.91 5.70 -3.85
CA LYS A 72 12.01 6.21 -5.22
C LYS A 72 10.97 5.51 -6.10
N CYS A 73 10.28 6.27 -6.95
CA CYS A 73 9.35 5.68 -7.90
C CYS A 73 10.08 4.95 -9.04
N VAL A 74 9.63 3.74 -9.34
CA VAL A 74 10.03 2.96 -10.51
C VAL A 74 8.96 3.04 -11.59
N ARG A 75 7.68 2.99 -11.19
CA ARG A 75 6.52 3.15 -12.07
C ARG A 75 5.34 3.68 -11.26
N ALA A 76 4.54 4.54 -11.90
CA ALA A 76 3.27 5.03 -11.35
C ALA A 76 2.31 5.26 -12.50
N ASP A 77 1.18 4.57 -12.51
CA ASP A 77 0.05 4.71 -13.43
C ASP A 77 -1.28 4.60 -12.65
N GLU A 78 -2.41 4.72 -13.35
CA GLU A 78 -3.76 4.77 -12.76
C GLU A 78 -4.10 3.55 -11.88
N HIS A 79 -3.43 2.41 -12.06
CA HIS A 79 -3.73 1.17 -11.36
C HIS A 79 -2.55 0.60 -10.58
N SER A 80 -1.35 1.14 -10.75
CA SER A 80 -0.15 0.56 -10.16
C SER A 80 0.90 1.61 -9.84
N ILE A 81 1.37 1.58 -8.59
CA ILE A 81 2.54 2.35 -8.14
C ILE A 81 3.56 1.36 -7.59
N TYR A 82 4.76 1.37 -8.16
CA TYR A 82 5.91 0.59 -7.73
C TYR A 82 7.00 1.54 -7.25
N LEU A 83 7.48 1.28 -6.03
CA LEU A 83 8.50 2.07 -5.38
C LEU A 83 9.66 1.17 -4.94
N GLN A 84 10.87 1.73 -4.92
CA GLN A 84 12.10 1.05 -4.52
C GLN A 84 12.82 1.88 -3.46
N ASN A 85 13.34 1.21 -2.45
CA ASN A 85 14.27 1.80 -1.48
C ASN A 85 15.70 1.62 -1.94
#